data_AF-A0A8I1RRF3-F1
#
_entry.id   AF-A0A8I1RRF3-F1
#
_cell.length_a   1.000
_cell.length_b   1.000
_cell.length_c   1.000
_cell.angle_alpha   90.00
_cell.angle_beta   90.00
_cell.angle_gamma   90.00
#
_symmetry.space_group_name_H-M   'P 1'
#
loop_
_entity.id
_entity.type
_entity.pdbx_description
1 polymer ?
#
loop_
_entity_poly.entity_id
_entity_poly.type
_entity_poly.pdbx_seq_one_letter_code
_entity_poly.pdbx_strand_id
1 'polypeptide(L)' 'MRKARHIDIASRLEVTKQFGLVEDYRIDWPSGPSLRPPRVTVRRREAYPVTLTRSYVTSLLDPFVPSRDIVVK' A
#
# COMPACT_ATOMS: atom_id res chain seq x y z
N MET A 1 -9.00 16.30 1.45
CA MET A 1 -7.67 15.70 1.17
C MET A 1 -7.65 14.17 1.07
N ARG A 2 -8.50 13.43 1.81
CA ARG A 2 -8.56 11.94 1.77
C ARG A 2 -8.75 11.34 0.37
N LYS A 3 -9.61 11.94 -0.48
CA LYS A 3 -9.88 11.45 -1.84
C LYS A 3 -8.64 11.50 -2.76
N ALA A 4 -7.88 12.58 -2.72
CA ALA A 4 -6.66 12.73 -3.51
C ALA A 4 -5.60 11.69 -3.09
N ARG A 5 -5.30 11.60 -1.79
CA ARG A 5 -4.35 10.61 -1.26
C ARG A 5 -4.78 9.16 -1.54
N HIS A 6 -6.10 8.88 -1.55
CA HIS A 6 -6.59 7.55 -1.94
C HIS A 6 -6.29 7.23 -3.40
N ILE A 7 -6.52 8.18 -4.31
CA ILE A 7 -6.19 8.02 -5.74
C ILE A 7 -4.70 7.78 -5.90
N ASP A 8 -3.84 8.58 -5.25
CA ASP A 8 -2.38 8.42 -5.36
C ASP A 8 -1.89 7.05 -4.90
N ILE A 9 -2.37 6.57 -3.74
CA ILE A 9 -1.99 5.26 -3.20
C ILE A 9 -2.50 4.13 -4.11
N ALA A 10 -3.77 4.19 -4.52
CA ALA A 10 -4.38 3.16 -5.36
C ALA A 10 -3.69 3.08 -6.73
N SER A 11 -3.47 4.23 -7.40
CA SER A 11 -2.80 4.27 -8.70
C SER A 11 -1.39 3.66 -8.66
N ARG A 12 -0.61 3.94 -7.61
CA ARG A 12 0.72 3.35 -7.45
C ARG A 12 0.66 1.82 -7.27
N LEU A 13 -0.28 1.32 -6.47
CA LEU A 13 -0.45 -0.12 -6.23
C LEU A 13 -1.00 -0.86 -7.45
N GLU A 14 -1.90 -0.25 -8.22
CA GLU A 14 -2.38 -0.81 -9.49
C GLU A 14 -1.24 -0.99 -10.50
N VAL A 15 -0.35 0.00 -10.61
CA VAL A 15 0.85 -0.13 -11.46
C VAL A 15 1.73 -1.29 -10.98
N THR A 16 1.97 -1.41 -9.67
CA THR A 16 2.73 -2.54 -9.12
C THR A 16 2.07 -3.90 -9.40
N LYS A 17 0.74 -3.95 -9.41
CA LYS A 17 -0.03 -5.15 -9.75
C LYS A 17 0.15 -5.55 -11.22
N GLN A 18 0.21 -4.58 -12.13
CA GLN A 18 0.51 -4.82 -13.55
C GLN A 18 1.91 -5.44 -13.77
N PHE A 19 2.90 -5.04 -12.97
CA PHE A 19 4.26 -5.61 -13.00
C PHE A 19 4.37 -6.95 -12.25
N GLY A 20 3.30 -7.42 -11.61
CA GLY A 20 3.23 -8.74 -11.02
C GLY A 20 3.88 -8.90 -9.64
N LEU A 21 4.44 -7.85 -9.03
CA LEU A 21 5.00 -7.97 -7.68
C LEU A 21 3.91 -8.17 -6.61
N VAL A 22 2.75 -7.56 -6.85
CA VAL A 22 1.56 -7.58 -5.98
C VAL A 22 0.41 -8.25 -6.71
N GLU A 23 -0.30 -9.16 -6.04
CA GLU A 23 -1.51 -9.79 -6.58
C GLU A 23 -2.74 -8.93 -6.33
N ASP A 24 -2.84 -8.41 -5.11
CA ASP A 24 -3.98 -7.63 -4.68
C ASP A 24 -3.63 -6.73 -3.50
N TYR A 25 -4.49 -5.76 -3.20
CA TYR A 25 -4.30 -4.87 -2.07
C TYR A 25 -5.62 -4.37 -1.49
N ARG A 26 -5.55 -3.90 -0.25
CA ARG A 26 -6.66 -3.30 0.48
C ARG A 26 -6.17 -2.04 1.18
N ILE A 27 -6.97 -0.98 1.08
CA ILE A 27 -6.70 0.31 1.75
C ILE A 27 -7.78 0.53 2.79
N ASP A 28 -7.42 0.40 4.06
CA ASP A 28 -8.29 0.61 5.20
C ASP A 28 -8.07 2.01 5.77
N TRP A 29 -9.06 2.87 5.60
CA TRP A 29 -9.04 4.19 6.20
C TRP A 29 -9.65 4.16 7.59
N PRO A 30 -9.02 4.78 8.61
CA PRO A 30 -9.63 4.90 9.92
C PRO A 30 -10.97 5.63 9.86
N SER A 31 -11.97 5.10 10.56
CA SER A 31 -13.29 5.71 10.70
C SER A 31 -13.21 6.92 11.62
N GLY A 32 -13.72 8.07 11.18
CA GLY A 32 -13.79 9.31 11.96
C GLY A 32 -13.05 10.50 11.33
N PRO A 33 -13.11 11.68 11.97
CA PRO A 33 -12.54 12.93 11.44
C PRO A 33 -11.00 12.98 11.50
N SER A 34 -10.35 11.90 11.93
CA SER A 34 -8.90 11.89 12.14
C SER A 34 -8.13 11.96 10.81
N LEU A 35 -7.12 12.82 10.74
CA LEU A 35 -6.15 12.91 9.63
C LEU A 35 -5.12 11.77 9.65
N ARG A 36 -5.46 10.62 10.25
CA ARG A 36 -4.55 9.48 10.35
C ARG A 36 -4.30 8.87 8.97
N PRO A 37 -3.09 8.38 8.72
CA PRO A 37 -2.78 7.67 7.49
C PRO A 37 -3.62 6.38 7.38
N PRO A 38 -3.90 5.91 6.16
CA PRO A 38 -4.57 4.63 5.97
C PRO A 38 -3.64 3.48 6.32
N ARG A 39 -4.23 2.33 6.65
CA ARG A 39 -3.52 1.05 6.69
C ARG A 39 -3.61 0.41 5.32
N VAL A 40 -2.48 -0.03 4.78
CA VAL A 40 -2.42 -0.72 3.49
C VAL A 40 -2.01 -2.16 3.71
N THR A 41 -2.86 -3.09 3.25
CA THR A 41 -2.54 -4.51 3.22
C THR A 41 -2.28 -4.92 1.78
N VAL A 42 -1.15 -5.54 1.52
CA VAL A 42 -0.74 -6.02 0.21
C VAL A 42 -0.63 -7.53 0.24
N ARG A 43 -1.20 -8.19 -0.77
CA ARG A 43 -0.99 -9.61 -1.06
C ARG A 43 0.13 -9.73 -2.09
N ARG A 44 1.27 -10.26 -1.69
CA ARG A 44 2.41 -10.47 -2.59
C ARG A 44 2.16 -11.68 -3.50
N ARG A 45 2.84 -11.75 -4.64
CA ARG A 45 3.00 -13.03 -5.32
C ARG A 45 3.97 -13.92 -4.56
N GLU A 46 3.67 -15.22 -4.51
CA GLU A 46 4.48 -16.20 -3.77
C GLU A 46 5.95 -16.23 -4.23
N ALA A 47 6.18 -15.98 -5.52
CA ALA A 47 7.51 -15.91 -6.13
C ALA A 47 8.44 -14.84 -5.53
N TYR A 48 7.90 -13.83 -4.84
CA TYR A 48 8.69 -12.74 -4.25
C TYR A 48 8.73 -12.81 -2.72
N PRO A 49 9.91 -12.68 -2.08
CA PRO A 49 10.02 -12.68 -0.62
C PRO A 49 9.27 -11.51 0.03
N VAL A 50 8.67 -11.77 1.21
CA VAL A 50 7.96 -10.75 2.02
C VAL A 50 8.80 -9.50 2.24
N THR A 51 10.08 -9.66 2.57
CA THR A 51 10.99 -8.54 2.86
C THR A 51 11.20 -7.66 1.63
N LEU A 52 11.37 -8.25 0.45
CA LEU A 52 11.56 -7.51 -0.81
C LEU A 52 10.29 -6.73 -1.16
N THR A 53 9.13 -7.39 -1.14
CA THR A 53 7.85 -6.74 -1.41
C THR A 53 7.60 -5.62 -0.40
N ARG A 54 7.91 -5.83 0.89
CA ARG A 54 7.73 -4.82 1.92
C ARG A 54 8.62 -3.60 1.71
N SER A 55 9.90 -3.79 1.42
CA SER A 55 10.83 -2.69 1.14
C SER A 55 10.36 -1.89 -0.07
N TYR A 56 9.99 -2.58 -1.16
CA TYR A 56 9.49 -1.92 -2.36
C TYR A 56 8.21 -1.11 -2.08
N VAL A 57 7.19 -1.72 -1.47
CA VAL A 57 5.91 -1.05 -1.19
C VAL A 57 6.10 0.12 -0.22
N THR A 58 7.02 0.01 0.73
CA THR A 58 7.36 1.11 1.64
C THR A 58 7.90 2.31 0.86
N SER A 59 8.88 2.09 -0.03
CA SER A 59 9.42 3.17 -0.87
C SER A 59 8.37 3.71 -1.85
N LEU A 60 7.51 2.84 -2.38
CA LEU A 60 6.44 3.21 -3.31
C LEU A 60 5.40 4.12 -2.65
N LEU A 61 5.07 3.88 -1.37
CA LEU A 61 4.01 4.60 -0.67
C LEU A 61 4.51 5.74 0.20
N ASP A 62 5.82 5.99 0.24
CA ASP A 62 6.37 7.20 0.85
C ASP A 62 5.99 8.45 0.02
N PRO A 63 5.57 9.57 0.64
CA PRO A 63 5.31 9.82 2.08
C PRO A 63 3.83 9.62 2.48
N PHE A 64 3.03 8.94 1.67
CA PHE A 64 1.57 8.82 1.85
C PHE A 64 1.15 7.89 2.98
N VAL A 65 1.91 6.81 3.20
CA VAL A 65 1.62 5.76 4.19
C VAL A 65 2.88 5.44 4.98
N PRO A 66 2.87 5.53 6.32
CA PRO A 66 3.99 5.12 7.14
C PRO A 66 4.27 3.62 6.99
N SER A 67 5.55 3.24 7.01
CA SER A 67 5.99 1.83 6.89
C SER A 67 5.36 0.89 7.92
N ARG A 68 5.05 1.38 9.13
CA ARG A 68 4.37 0.62 10.20
C ARG A 68 2.91 0.26 9.86
N ASP A 69 2.28 1.04 8.97
CA ASP A 69 0.89 0.87 8.55
C ASP A 69 0.78 0.06 7.25
N ILE A 70 1.91 -0.48 6.75
CA ILE A 70 2.00 -1.36 5.58
C ILE A 70 2.17 -2.81 6.05
N VAL A 71 1.23 -3.65 5.64
CA VAL A 71 1.21 -5.09 5.92
C VAL A 71 1.38 -5.85 4.61
N VAL A 72 2.36 -6.75 4.55
CA VAL A 72 2.54 -7.68 3.42
C VAL A 72 2.15 -9.07 3.88
N LYS A 73 1.24 -9.71 3.14
CA LYS A 73 0.81 -11.09 3.31
C LYS A 73 1.29 -11.90 2.11
#